data_AF-A0A6C0Y6F5-F1
#
_entry.id   AF-A0A6C0Y6F5-F1
#
_cell.length_a   1.000
_cell.length_b   1.000
_cell.length_c   1.000
_cell.angle_alpha   90.00
_cell.angle_beta   90.00
_cell.angle_gamma   90.00
#
_symmetry.space_group_name_H-M   'P 1'
#
loop_
_entity.id
_entity.type
_entity.pdbx_description
1 polymer ?
#
loop_
_entity_poly.entity_id
_entity_poly.type
_entity_poly.pdbx_seq_one_letter_code
_entity_poly.pdbx_strand_id
1 'polypeptide(L)'
;MKFTILKLATAFTLTAITAFANADSTEELISNDEALFNNKVVAQVTEYRPLDVAALAKLIEQPSRKALQANLGTSNNVRYNDEAETWFYGLEITTTGNTKEKCVVAFQFDVVDEQNSTVADLVSFNKADCENIVAQQLQKDHHNH
;
A
#
# COMPACT_ATOMS: atom_id res chain seq x y z
N MET A 1 39.94 34.55 22.67
CA MET A 1 38.80 34.22 23.54
C MET A 1 37.70 35.27 23.37
N LYS A 2 36.59 34.90 22.71
CA LYS A 2 35.18 35.21 23.02
C LYS A 2 34.35 34.99 21.76
N PHE A 3 33.30 34.19 21.94
CA PHE A 3 32.33 33.74 20.95
C PHE A 3 31.11 34.69 20.87
N THR A 4 30.34 34.48 19.79
CA THR A 4 28.89 34.74 19.60
C THR A 4 28.55 36.22 19.25
N ILE A 5 27.64 36.57 18.31
CA ILE A 5 26.33 35.98 17.98
C ILE A 5 25.93 36.14 16.49
N LEU A 6 25.26 35.09 16.02
CA LEU A 6 24.41 34.78 14.86
C LEU A 6 23.39 35.86 14.41
N LYS A 7 23.20 36.08 13.09
CA LYS A 7 21.96 35.72 12.32
C LYS A 7 21.83 36.38 10.92
N LEU A 8 21.45 35.52 9.98
CA LEU A 8 20.56 35.66 8.81
C LEU A 8 20.89 36.71 7.71
N ALA A 9 21.10 36.21 6.49
CA ALA A 9 20.30 36.63 5.32
C ALA A 9 20.40 35.60 4.19
N THR A 10 19.22 35.20 3.73
CA THR A 10 18.87 34.27 2.66
C THR A 10 19.17 34.85 1.28
N ALA A 11 19.74 34.07 0.36
CA ALA A 11 19.52 34.19 -1.09
C ALA A 11 20.21 33.04 -1.84
N PHE A 12 19.46 31.99 -2.20
CA PHE A 12 19.82 31.13 -3.32
C PHE A 12 18.77 31.32 -4.41
N THR A 13 19.16 32.03 -5.46
CA THR A 13 18.43 32.15 -6.72
C THR A 13 18.39 30.79 -7.40
N LEU A 14 17.18 30.24 -7.59
CA LEU A 14 16.95 28.99 -8.29
C LEU A 14 16.75 29.28 -9.79
N THR A 15 17.70 28.88 -10.64
CA THR A 15 17.52 28.80 -12.09
C THR A 15 16.56 27.66 -12.40
N ALA A 16 15.44 27.96 -13.06
CA ALA A 16 14.44 27.00 -13.47
C ALA A 16 15.01 26.04 -14.53
N ILE A 17 14.96 24.74 -14.23
CA ILE A 17 15.08 23.67 -15.22
C ILE A 17 13.65 23.32 -15.62
N THR A 18 13.29 23.57 -16.88
CA THR A 18 12.05 23.07 -17.47
C THR A 18 12.13 21.54 -17.56
N ALA A 19 11.41 20.84 -16.69
CA ALA A 19 11.17 19.42 -16.82
C ALA A 19 10.12 19.20 -17.91
N PHE A 20 10.46 18.39 -18.91
CA PHE A 20 9.53 17.93 -19.93
C PHE A 20 8.48 17.05 -19.26
N ALA A 21 7.21 17.43 -19.41
CA ALA A 21 6.07 16.62 -19.03
C ALA A 21 6.01 15.40 -19.94
N ASN A 22 6.44 14.24 -19.42
CA ASN A 22 5.90 12.97 -19.89
C ASN A 22 4.77 12.66 -18.91
N ALA A 23 3.54 12.79 -19.40
CA ALA A 23 2.37 12.24 -18.75
C ALA A 23 2.48 10.72 -18.83
N ASP A 24 3.22 10.15 -17.89
CA ASP A 24 3.02 8.77 -17.49
C ASP A 24 2.03 8.85 -16.33
N SER A 25 0.80 8.44 -16.57
CA SER A 25 -0.19 8.23 -15.53
C SER A 25 0.25 7.01 -14.73
N THR A 26 1.31 7.16 -13.93
CA THR A 26 1.36 6.48 -12.65
C THR A 26 0.13 6.98 -11.91
N GLU A 27 -0.93 6.18 -11.88
CA GLU A 27 -1.80 6.15 -10.71
C GLU A 27 -0.84 5.99 -9.54
N GLU A 28 -0.54 7.14 -8.93
CA GLU A 28 0.04 7.21 -7.62
C GLU A 28 -0.85 6.28 -6.80
N LEU A 29 -0.31 5.17 -6.30
CA LEU A 29 -0.99 4.42 -5.24
C LEU A 29 -1.01 5.43 -4.08
N ILE A 30 -2.10 6.19 -4.00
CA ILE A 30 -2.20 7.36 -3.13
C ILE A 30 -2.23 6.86 -1.70
N SER A 31 -1.06 6.99 -1.08
CA SER A 31 -0.84 7.59 0.23
C SER A 31 -1.56 6.93 1.41
N ASN A 32 -0.80 6.14 2.18
CA ASN A 32 -0.93 5.92 3.64
C ASN A 32 -2.17 6.59 4.27
N ASP A 33 -3.25 5.85 4.26
CA ASP A 33 -4.53 6.27 4.79
C ASP A 33 -4.49 6.07 6.32
N GLU A 34 -3.81 6.98 7.05
CA GLU A 34 -3.64 6.89 8.52
C GLU A 34 -4.96 6.66 9.27
N ALA A 35 -6.08 7.11 8.69
CA ALA A 35 -7.43 6.86 9.19
C ALA A 35 -7.82 5.37 9.09
N LEU A 36 -7.47 4.73 7.98
CA LEU A 36 -7.71 3.31 7.72
C LEU A 36 -6.80 2.42 8.57
N PHE A 37 -5.50 2.74 8.62
CA PHE A 37 -4.48 1.99 9.36
C PHE A 37 -4.11 2.61 10.70
N ASN A 38 -5.11 2.94 11.51
CA ASN A 38 -4.80 3.36 12.88
C ASN A 38 -4.20 2.21 13.70
N ASN A 39 -3.43 2.56 14.74
CA ASN A 39 -2.73 1.59 15.61
C ASN A 39 -3.65 0.48 16.16
N LYS A 40 -4.95 0.75 16.33
CA LYS A 40 -5.92 -0.23 16.83
C LYS A 40 -6.24 -1.30 15.78
N VAL A 41 -6.35 -0.94 14.50
CA VAL A 41 -6.52 -1.89 13.38
C VAL A 41 -5.31 -2.80 13.28
N VAL A 42 -4.13 -2.18 13.19
CA VAL A 42 -2.88 -2.91 13.02
C VAL A 42 -2.66 -3.87 14.19
N ALA A 43 -2.98 -3.45 15.42
CA ALA A 43 -2.89 -4.31 16.61
C ALA A 43 -3.91 -5.47 16.65
N GLN A 44 -5.04 -5.37 15.95
CA GLN A 44 -6.02 -6.46 15.82
C GLN A 44 -5.57 -7.55 14.83
N VAL A 45 -4.63 -7.22 13.93
CA VAL A 45 -4.04 -8.17 13.01
C VAL A 45 -2.88 -8.89 13.69
N THR A 46 -3.19 -10.07 14.24
CA THR A 46 -2.25 -10.90 15.00
C THR A 46 -1.65 -12.04 14.18
N GLU A 47 -2.30 -12.43 13.08
CA GLU A 47 -1.86 -13.50 12.18
C GLU A 47 -1.19 -12.91 10.94
N TYR A 48 0.02 -13.38 10.63
CA TYR A 48 0.79 -12.96 9.46
C TYR A 48 1.10 -14.18 8.59
N ARG A 49 0.59 -14.18 7.37
CA ARG A 49 0.81 -15.29 6.43
C ARG A 49 2.00 -15.00 5.53
N PRO A 50 2.96 -15.94 5.40
CA PRO A 50 4.02 -15.81 4.42
C PRO A 50 3.43 -15.76 3.01
N LEU A 51 3.79 -14.73 2.25
CA LEU A 51 3.39 -14.61 0.86
C LEU A 51 4.54 -14.03 0.03
N ASP A 52 4.78 -14.65 -1.11
CA ASP A 52 5.76 -14.16 -2.08
C ASP A 52 5.24 -12.86 -2.74
N VAL A 53 6.14 -11.91 -2.99
CA VAL A 53 5.78 -10.61 -3.55
C VAL A 53 5.16 -10.75 -4.95
N ALA A 54 5.66 -11.67 -5.78
CA ALA A 54 5.09 -11.91 -7.11
C ALA A 54 3.72 -12.60 -7.03
N ALA A 55 3.51 -13.47 -6.02
CA ALA A 55 2.19 -14.04 -5.77
C ALA A 55 1.19 -12.98 -5.30
N LEU A 56 1.62 -12.04 -4.46
CA LEU A 56 0.81 -10.91 -4.02
C LEU A 56 0.48 -9.96 -5.20
N ALA A 57 1.46 -9.63 -6.04
CA ALA A 57 1.27 -8.80 -7.23
C ALA A 57 0.19 -9.39 -8.16
N LYS A 58 0.29 -10.67 -8.49
CA LYS A 58 -0.74 -11.38 -9.30
C LYS A 58 -2.11 -11.40 -8.64
N LEU A 59 -2.17 -11.50 -7.32
CA LEU A 59 -3.42 -11.45 -6.59
C LEU A 59 -4.06 -10.06 -6.66
N ILE A 60 -3.25 -8.99 -6.63
CA ILE A 60 -3.68 -7.59 -6.72
C ILE A 60 -4.19 -7.25 -8.12
N GLU A 61 -3.68 -7.87 -9.18
CA GLU A 61 -4.21 -7.66 -10.54
C GLU A 61 -5.69 -8.06 -10.67
N GLN A 62 -6.15 -9.05 -9.89
CA GLN A 62 -7.54 -9.53 -9.87
C GLN A 62 -8.00 -9.97 -8.47
N PRO A 63 -8.17 -9.03 -7.52
CA PRO A 63 -8.37 -9.37 -6.13
C PRO A 63 -9.86 -9.65 -5.87
N SER A 64 -10.35 -10.82 -6.26
CA SER A 64 -11.71 -11.25 -5.94
C SER A 64 -11.82 -11.80 -4.52
N ARG A 65 -13.04 -11.77 -3.93
CA ARG A 65 -13.32 -12.43 -2.62
C ARG A 65 -12.79 -13.85 -2.56
N LYS A 66 -13.06 -14.62 -3.62
CA LYS A 66 -12.64 -16.01 -3.74
C LYS A 66 -11.12 -16.14 -3.82
N ALA A 67 -10.45 -15.28 -4.60
CA ALA A 67 -9.00 -15.29 -4.72
C ALA A 67 -8.33 -14.90 -3.40
N LEU A 68 -8.81 -13.86 -2.73
CA LEU A 68 -8.32 -13.42 -1.42
C LEU A 68 -8.51 -14.51 -0.36
N GLN A 69 -9.68 -15.14 -0.28
CA GLN A 69 -9.91 -16.26 0.65
C GLN A 69 -9.06 -17.48 0.34
N ALA A 70 -8.86 -17.82 -0.93
CA ALA A 70 -8.06 -18.98 -1.31
C ALA A 70 -6.56 -18.80 -1.01
N ASN A 71 -6.03 -17.59 -1.22
CA ASN A 71 -4.61 -17.31 -1.06
C ASN A 71 -4.24 -16.81 0.35
N LEU A 72 -5.11 -16.00 0.97
CA LEU A 72 -4.86 -15.32 2.24
C LEU A 72 -5.73 -15.85 3.39
N GLY A 73 -6.63 -16.79 3.12
CA GLY A 73 -7.60 -17.30 4.09
C GLY A 73 -8.74 -16.32 4.39
N THR A 74 -9.57 -16.69 5.35
CA THR A 74 -10.62 -15.80 5.88
C THR A 74 -9.99 -14.66 6.66
N SER A 75 -10.34 -13.40 6.33
CA SER A 75 -9.98 -12.28 7.19
C SER A 75 -10.86 -12.28 8.43
N ASN A 76 -10.23 -12.28 9.61
CA ASN A 76 -10.91 -12.09 10.90
C ASN A 76 -11.02 -10.59 11.27
N ASN A 77 -10.47 -9.71 10.44
CA ASN A 77 -10.41 -8.27 10.66
C ASN A 77 -11.13 -7.59 9.50
N VAL A 78 -12.44 -7.45 9.64
CA VAL A 78 -13.32 -6.86 8.64
C VAL A 78 -13.96 -5.60 9.21
N ARG A 79 -14.01 -4.53 8.42
CA ARG A 79 -14.75 -3.31 8.73
C ARG A 79 -15.79 -3.04 7.66
N TYR A 80 -16.89 -2.42 8.09
CA TYR A 80 -17.99 -2.05 7.22
C TYR A 80 -18.24 -0.55 7.40
N ASN A 81 -18.49 0.14 6.30
CA ASN A 81 -19.17 1.41 6.27
C ASN A 81 -20.34 1.32 5.26
N ASP A 82 -21.06 2.41 5.06
CA ASP A 82 -22.26 2.43 4.20
C ASP A 82 -21.92 2.18 2.70
N GLU A 83 -20.66 2.35 2.32
CA GLU A 83 -20.20 2.32 0.93
C GLU A 83 -19.35 1.09 0.62
N ALA A 84 -18.80 0.41 1.62
CA ALA A 84 -17.84 -0.67 1.43
C ALA A 84 -17.63 -1.61 2.63
N GLU A 85 -17.16 -2.82 2.30
CA GLU A 85 -16.58 -3.79 3.21
C GLU A 85 -15.05 -3.83 3.01
N THR A 86 -14.27 -3.53 4.06
CA THR A 86 -12.80 -3.57 4.01
C THR A 86 -12.26 -4.77 4.77
N TRP A 87 -11.44 -5.59 4.11
CA TRP A 87 -10.75 -6.73 4.69
C TRP A 87 -9.29 -6.40 4.97
N PHE A 88 -8.85 -6.68 6.19
CA PHE A 88 -7.46 -6.50 6.61
C PHE A 88 -6.76 -7.85 6.72
N TYR A 89 -5.57 -7.96 6.12
CA TYR A 89 -4.74 -9.16 6.15
C TYR A 89 -3.35 -8.86 6.65
N GLY A 90 -2.85 -9.68 7.58
CA GLY A 90 -1.44 -9.69 7.96
C GLY A 90 -0.64 -10.56 7.01
N LEU A 91 0.40 -10.01 6.40
CA LEU A 91 1.30 -10.69 5.48
C LEU A 91 2.74 -10.61 5.97
N GLU A 92 3.48 -11.70 5.85
CA GLU A 92 4.93 -11.74 5.99
C GLU A 92 5.54 -11.81 4.59
N ILE A 93 5.95 -10.68 4.05
CA ILE A 93 6.54 -10.60 2.71
C ILE A 93 8.08 -10.62 2.81
N THR A 94 8.72 -11.24 1.83
CA THR A 94 10.19 -11.20 1.74
C THR A 94 10.60 -9.98 0.94
N THR A 95 11.40 -9.12 1.55
CA THR A 95 11.90 -7.88 0.95
C THR A 95 13.33 -8.05 0.41
N THR A 96 13.83 -7.01 -0.24
CA THR A 96 15.20 -6.99 -0.78
C THR A 96 16.22 -7.32 0.31
N GLY A 97 17.09 -8.29 0.05
CA GLY A 97 18.09 -8.76 1.01
C GLY A 97 17.63 -9.88 1.94
N ASN A 98 16.56 -10.61 1.59
CA ASN A 98 16.01 -11.74 2.36
C ASN A 98 15.46 -11.36 3.74
N THR A 99 15.16 -10.07 3.95
CA THR A 99 14.50 -9.63 5.18
C THR A 99 13.01 -9.94 5.07
N LYS A 100 12.39 -10.36 6.17
CA LYS A 100 10.96 -10.59 6.22
C LYS A 100 10.26 -9.43 6.92
N GLU A 101 9.31 -8.84 6.23
CA GLU A 101 8.53 -7.70 6.70
C GLU A 101 7.10 -8.14 7.01
N LYS A 102 6.66 -7.85 8.22
CA LYS A 102 5.26 -7.99 8.62
C LYS A 102 4.49 -6.74 8.21
N CYS A 103 3.53 -6.92 7.34
CA CYS A 103 2.69 -5.89 6.75
C CYS A 103 1.23 -6.19 7.04
N VAL A 104 0.40 -5.16 7.11
CA VAL A 104 -1.04 -5.27 7.03
C VAL A 104 -1.46 -4.62 5.73
N VAL A 105 -2.27 -5.33 4.95
CA VAL A 105 -2.83 -4.85 3.68
C VAL A 105 -4.34 -4.78 3.79
N ALA A 106 -4.95 -3.80 3.12
CA ALA A 106 -6.38 -3.59 3.07
C ALA A 106 -6.92 -3.78 1.65
N PHE A 107 -7.97 -4.59 1.53
CA PHE A 107 -8.75 -4.76 0.30
C PHE A 107 -10.18 -4.31 0.55
N GLN A 108 -10.73 -3.48 -0.34
CA GLN A 108 -12.07 -2.92 -0.19
C GLN A 108 -13.00 -3.48 -1.24
N PHE A 109 -14.19 -3.92 -0.81
CA PHE A 109 -15.28 -4.31 -1.69
C PHE A 109 -16.36 -3.25 -1.61
N ASP A 110 -16.54 -2.49 -2.68
CA ASP A 110 -17.60 -1.50 -2.76
C ASP A 110 -18.99 -2.15 -2.71
N VAL A 111 -19.95 -1.44 -2.14
CA VAL A 111 -21.36 -1.80 -2.15
C VAL A 111 -21.96 -1.29 -3.46
N VAL A 112 -22.41 -2.21 -4.31
CA VAL A 112 -23.13 -1.92 -5.56
C VAL A 112 -24.49 -2.59 -5.48
N ASP A 113 -25.56 -1.83 -5.66
CA ASP A 113 -26.94 -2.33 -5.61
C ASP A 113 -27.27 -3.11 -4.32
N GLU A 114 -26.91 -2.54 -3.16
CA GLU A 114 -27.08 -3.13 -1.81
C GLU A 114 -26.32 -4.45 -1.60
N GLN A 115 -25.40 -4.81 -2.51
CA GLN A 115 -24.58 -6.01 -2.45
C GLN A 115 -23.10 -5.66 -2.53
N ASN A 116 -22.28 -6.34 -1.74
CA ASN A 116 -20.85 -6.12 -1.82
C ASN A 116 -20.30 -6.71 -3.13
N SER A 117 -19.43 -5.95 -3.79
CA SER A 117 -18.72 -6.40 -4.97
C SER A 117 -17.98 -7.71 -4.72
N THR A 118 -17.87 -8.50 -5.79
CA THR A 118 -17.08 -9.74 -5.79
C THR A 118 -15.60 -9.47 -6.05
N VAL A 119 -15.29 -8.29 -6.60
CA VAL A 119 -13.94 -7.78 -6.89
C VAL A 119 -13.63 -6.70 -5.87
N ALA A 120 -12.44 -6.76 -5.29
CA ALA A 120 -11.93 -5.73 -4.40
C ALA A 120 -11.08 -4.74 -5.17
N ASP A 121 -10.81 -3.61 -4.52
CA ASP A 121 -9.68 -2.75 -4.81
C ASP A 121 -8.62 -2.93 -3.72
N LEU A 122 -7.35 -2.91 -4.12
CA LEU A 122 -6.26 -2.74 -3.18
C LEU A 122 -6.29 -1.29 -2.70
N VAL A 123 -6.51 -1.08 -1.41
CA VAL A 123 -6.53 0.29 -0.87
C VAL A 123 -5.12 0.75 -0.52
N SER A 124 -4.46 0.04 0.41
CA SER A 124 -3.15 0.46 0.91
C SER A 124 -2.49 -0.63 1.77
N PHE A 125 -1.23 -0.38 2.14
CA PHE A 125 -0.47 -1.12 3.14
C PHE A 125 -0.21 -0.23 4.36
N ASN A 126 -0.14 -0.81 5.54
CA ASN A 126 0.21 -0.07 6.76
C ASN A 126 1.68 0.42 6.82
N LYS A 127 2.50 0.02 5.84
CA LYS A 127 3.94 0.26 5.80
C LYS A 127 4.36 0.56 4.37
N ALA A 128 5.05 1.69 4.20
CA ALA A 128 5.57 2.13 2.90
C ALA A 128 6.54 1.12 2.26
N ASP A 129 7.39 0.45 3.05
CA ASP A 129 8.33 -0.53 2.49
C ASP A 129 7.61 -1.71 1.83
N CYS A 130 6.48 -2.13 2.38
CA CYS A 130 5.67 -3.20 1.81
C CYS A 130 5.01 -2.77 0.50
N GLU A 131 4.41 -1.57 0.52
CA GLU A 131 3.80 -0.96 -0.67
C GLU A 131 4.80 -0.78 -1.80
N ASN A 132 5.98 -0.20 -1.51
CA ASN A 132 7.03 0.05 -2.49
C ASN A 132 7.49 -1.22 -3.19
N ILE A 133 7.66 -2.31 -2.45
CA ILE A 133 8.17 -3.57 -3.00
C ILE A 133 7.13 -4.25 -3.90
N VAL A 134 5.86 -4.20 -3.51
CA VAL A 134 4.77 -4.71 -4.33
C VAL A 134 4.57 -3.85 -5.58
N ALA A 135 4.63 -2.52 -5.46
CA ALA A 135 4.56 -1.60 -6.59
C ALA A 135 5.71 -1.82 -7.59
N GLN A 136 6.95 -2.02 -7.10
CA GLN A 136 8.09 -2.37 -7.95
C GLN A 136 7.89 -3.70 -8.69
N GLN A 137 7.22 -4.68 -8.06
CA GLN A 137 6.93 -5.95 -8.70
C GLN A 137 5.88 -5.79 -9.80
N LEU A 138 4.78 -5.08 -9.53
CA LEU A 138 3.73 -4.78 -10.51
C LEU A 138 4.29 -4.03 -11.73
N GLN A 139 5.15 -3.03 -11.50
CA GLN A 139 5.83 -2.31 -12.60
C GLN A 139 6.66 -3.26 -13.49
N LYS A 140 7.39 -4.20 -12.89
CA LYS A 140 8.18 -5.19 -13.65
C LYS A 140 7.28 -6.11 -14.48
N ASP A 141 6.16 -6.54 -13.92
CA ASP A 141 5.25 -7.45 -14.61
C ASP A 141 4.57 -6.74 -15.80
N HIS A 142 4.24 -5.45 -15.66
CA HIS A 142 3.66 -4.63 -16.74
C HIS A 142 4.68 -4.21 -17.80
N HIS A 143 5.97 -4.04 -17.47
CA HIS A 143 7.02 -3.72 -18.45
C HIS A 143 7.52 -4.93 -19.27
N ASN A 144 7.21 -6.15 -18.84
CA ASN A 144 7.60 -7.38 -19.53
C ASN A 144 6.49 -7.95 -20.44
N HIS A 145 5.38 -7.24 -20.59
CA HIS A 145 4.29 -7.54 -21.52
C HIS A 145 4.27 -6.60 -22.71
#